data_AF-A0A5C7RJ40-F1
#
_entry.id   AF-A0A5C7RJ40-F1
#
_cell.length_a   1.000
_cell.length_b   1.000
_cell.length_c   1.000
_cell.angle_alpha   90.00
_cell.angle_beta   90.00
_cell.angle_gamma   90.00
#
_symmetry.space_group_name_H-M   'P 1'
#
loop_
_entity.id
_entity.type
_entity.pdbx_description
1 polymer ?
#
loop_
_entity_poly.entity_id
_entity_poly.type
_entity_poly.pdbx_seq_one_letter_code
_entity_poly.pdbx_strand_id
1 'polypeptide(L)'
;MNISKFFSTIYNSLEDLGYARASAELQRMSDHQLLSLGLSRTKIAQGRKGLPWTIETTVIAADQTALSKNAANQARFTTESAA
;
A
#
# COMPACT_ATOMS: atom_id res chain seq x y z
N MET A 1 9.42 32.91 27.54
CA MET A 1 8.96 31.89 26.58
C MET A 1 9.14 32.44 25.18
N ASN A 2 9.94 31.78 24.33
CA ASN A 2 10.31 32.32 23.01
C ASN A 2 9.10 32.22 22.06
N ILE A 3 8.58 33.35 21.58
CA ILE A 3 7.39 33.44 20.71
C ILE A 3 7.54 32.57 19.45
N SER A 4 8.75 32.46 18.90
CA SER A 4 9.06 31.56 17.78
C SER A 4 8.79 30.08 18.09
N LYS A 5 9.11 29.61 19.31
CA LYS A 5 8.84 28.21 19.74
C LYS A 5 7.35 27.92 19.90
N PHE A 6 6.56 28.95 20.24
CA PHE A 6 5.12 28.82 20.38
C PHE A 6 4.45 28.64 19.01
N PHE A 7 4.81 29.47 18.03
CA PHE A 7 4.30 29.34 16.66
C PHE A 7 4.70 28.00 16.00
N SER A 8 5.93 27.54 16.20
CA SER A 8 6.35 26.24 15.65
C SER A 8 5.57 25.07 16.27
N THR A 9 5.26 25.15 17.57
CA THR A 9 4.48 24.11 18.25
C THR A 9 3.06 24.04 17.72
N ILE A 10 2.40 25.19 17.55
CA ILE A 10 1.05 25.27 16.97
C ILE A 10 1.04 24.72 15.54
N TYR A 11 2.01 25.13 14.71
CA TYR A 11 2.10 24.67 13.34
C TYR A 11 2.23 23.14 13.26
N ASN A 12 3.13 22.57 14.06
CA ASN A 12 3.33 21.12 14.12
C ASN A 12 2.06 20.39 14.59
N SER A 13 1.34 20.94 15.57
CA SER A 13 0.09 20.35 16.06
C SER A 13 -1.04 20.40 15.02
N LEU A 14 -1.12 21.46 14.20
CA LEU A 14 -2.09 21.54 13.11
C LEU A 14 -1.75 20.56 11.99
N GLU A 15 -0.48 20.38 11.70
CA GLU A 15 -0.01 19.38 10.73
C GLU A 15 -0.38 17.96 11.18
N ASP A 16 -0.13 17.64 12.45
CA ASP A 16 -0.51 16.35 13.05
C ASP A 16 -2.02 16.10 12.99
N LEU A 17 -2.83 17.12 13.28
CA LEU A 17 -4.28 17.05 13.18
C LEU A 17 -4.73 16.82 11.73
N GLY A 18 -4.07 17.47 10.77
CA GLY A 18 -4.31 17.29 9.35
C GLY A 18 -4.09 15.84 8.92
N TYR A 19 -2.95 15.24 9.29
CA TYR A 19 -2.67 13.83 9.00
C TYR A 19 -3.63 12.88 9.72
N ALA A 20 -4.02 13.16 10.97
CA ALA A 20 -4.96 12.33 11.70
C ALA A 20 -6.36 12.35 11.06
N ARG A 21 -6.80 13.51 10.56
CA ARG A 21 -8.07 13.64 9.85
C ARG A 21 -8.01 12.93 8.49
N ALA A 22 -6.93 13.13 7.74
CA ALA A 22 -6.74 12.47 6.45
C ALA A 22 -6.69 10.95 6.60
N SER A 23 -5.99 10.42 7.62
CA SER A 23 -5.92 8.98 7.85
C SER A 23 -7.28 8.40 8.22
N ALA A 24 -8.07 9.09 9.05
CA ALA A 24 -9.42 8.66 9.41
C ALA A 24 -10.35 8.59 8.19
N GLU A 25 -10.26 9.56 7.28
CA GLU A 25 -11.08 9.55 6.06
C GLU A 25 -10.64 8.46 5.09
N LEU A 26 -9.32 8.29 4.89
CA LEU A 26 -8.80 7.21 4.05
C LEU A 26 -9.13 5.83 4.61
N GLN A 27 -9.20 5.66 5.94
CA GLN A 27 -9.61 4.40 6.54
C GLN A 27 -11.06 4.02 6.24
N ARG A 28 -11.93 4.98 5.91
CA ARG A 28 -13.31 4.72 5.49
C ARG A 28 -13.44 4.24 4.05
N MET A 29 -12.44 4.49 3.22
CA MET A 29 -12.43 4.02 1.83
C MET A 29 -12.31 2.49 1.79
N SER A 30 -12.78 1.86 0.72
CA SER A 30 -12.58 0.44 0.48
C SER A 30 -11.15 0.13 0.04
N ASP A 31 -10.72 -1.12 0.18
CA ASP A 31 -9.37 -1.54 -0.24
C ASP A 31 -9.14 -1.34 -1.74
N HIS A 32 -10.18 -1.49 -2.56
CA HIS A 32 -10.09 -1.22 -3.98
C HIS A 32 -9.84 0.27 -4.27
N GLN A 33 -10.52 1.17 -3.54
CA GLN A 33 -10.29 2.61 -3.67
C GLN A 33 -8.88 3.00 -3.23
N LEU A 34 -8.41 2.46 -2.10
CA LEU A 34 -7.04 2.70 -1.63
C LEU A 34 -6.01 2.19 -2.63
N LEU A 35 -6.21 0.99 -3.18
CA LEU A 35 -5.33 0.41 -4.19
C LEU A 35 -5.32 1.25 -5.48
N SER A 36 -6.47 1.75 -5.94
CA SER A 36 -6.54 2.63 -7.12
C SER A 36 -5.78 3.95 -6.95
N LEU A 37 -5.64 4.42 -5.71
CA LEU A 37 -4.85 5.60 -5.35
C LEU A 37 -3.38 5.25 -5.05
N GLY A 38 -3.01 3.96 -5.12
CA GLY A 38 -1.68 3.49 -4.75
C GLY A 38 -1.37 3.64 -3.25
N LEU A 39 -2.39 3.58 -2.39
CA LEU A 39 -2.27 3.80 -0.94
C LEU A 39 -2.37 2.49 -0.14
N SER A 40 -1.54 2.36 0.89
CA SER A 40 -1.51 1.22 1.81
C SER A 40 -2.34 1.50 3.07
N ARG A 41 -3.40 0.69 3.29
CA ARG A 41 -4.21 0.76 4.52
C ARG A 41 -3.35 0.60 5.79
N THR A 42 -2.39 -0.31 5.76
CA THR A 42 -1.50 -0.60 6.88
C THR A 42 -0.64 0.61 7.23
N LYS A 43 -0.10 1.32 6.23
CA LYS A 43 0.66 2.56 6.44
C LYS A 43 -0.25 3.71 6.93
N ILE A 44 -1.46 3.83 6.39
CA ILE A 44 -2.45 4.82 6.85
C ILE A 44 -2.80 4.62 8.34
N ALA A 45 -2.93 3.36 8.79
CA ALA A 45 -3.22 3.04 10.19
C ALA A 45 -2.12 3.48 11.17
N GLN A 46 -0.90 3.70 10.71
CA GLN A 46 0.21 4.22 11.51
C GLN A 46 0.18 5.77 11.63
N GLY A 47 -0.79 6.44 11.00
CA GLY A 47 -0.90 7.89 10.99
C GLY A 47 0.34 8.55 10.38
N ARG A 48 0.79 9.67 10.96
CA ARG A 48 1.98 10.40 10.49
C ARG A 48 3.25 9.54 10.43
N LYS A 49 3.38 8.54 11.32
CA LYS A 49 4.57 7.65 11.37
C LYS A 49 4.67 6.71 10.17
N GLY A 50 3.57 6.44 9.48
CA GLY A 50 3.52 5.56 8.31
C GLY A 50 3.78 6.28 6.99
N LEU A 51 4.10 7.58 7.01
CA LEU A 51 4.38 8.33 5.79
C LEU A 51 5.70 7.87 5.13
N PRO A 52 5.76 7.80 3.79
CA PRO A 52 4.65 8.01 2.84
C PRO A 52 3.69 6.82 2.81
N TRP A 53 2.38 7.10 2.76
CA TRP A 53 1.32 6.07 2.75
C TRP A 53 1.21 5.28 1.44
N THR A 54 2.10 5.49 0.48
CA THR A 54 2.09 4.82 -0.80
C THR A 54 2.48 3.34 -0.69
N ILE A 55 1.90 2.52 -1.55
CA ILE A 55 2.32 1.15 -1.76
C ILE A 55 3.64 1.18 -2.52
N GLU A 56 4.64 0.50 -2.01
CA GLU A 56 5.85 0.21 -2.78
C GLU A 56 5.50 -0.91 -3.75
N THR A 57 5.18 -0.55 -4.99
CA THR A 57 5.00 -1.52 -6.07
C THR A 57 6.37 -2.02 -6.48
N THR A 58 6.82 -3.11 -5.84
CA THR A 58 7.91 -3.91 -6.39
C THR A 58 7.37 -4.59 -7.63
N VAL A 59 7.76 -4.13 -8.82
CA VAL A 59 7.46 -4.83 -10.07
C VAL A 59 8.24 -6.13 -10.04
N ILE A 60 7.61 -7.20 -9.56
CA ILE A 60 8.13 -8.55 -9.73
C ILE A 60 7.90 -8.86 -11.20
N ALA A 61 8.94 -8.67 -12.02
CA ALA A 61 8.92 -9.14 -13.40
C ALA A 61 8.51 -10.62 -13.34
N ALA A 62 7.38 -10.96 -13.95
CA ALA A 62 6.95 -12.35 -14.03
C ALA A 62 8.06 -13.12 -14.73
N ASP A 63 8.74 -14.00 -13.99
CA ASP A 63 9.75 -14.88 -14.55
C ASP A 63 9.06 -15.74 -15.62
N GLN A 64 9.29 -15.40 -16.89
CA GLN A 64 8.68 -16.08 -18.04
C GLN A 64 8.97 -17.59 -18.02
N THR A 65 10.05 -17.99 -17.34
CA THR A 65 10.45 -19.37 -17.12
C THR A 65 9.50 -20.14 -16.19
N ALA A 66 8.77 -19.47 -15.29
CA ALA A 66 7.79 -20.11 -14.40
C ALA A 66 6.45 -20.38 -15.13
N LEU A 67 6.05 -19.49 -16.04
CA LEU A 67 4.86 -19.67 -16.88
C LEU A 67 4.99 -20.86 -17.84
N SER A 68 6.17 -21.07 -18.43
CA SER A 68 6.41 -22.19 -19.34
C SER A 68 6.39 -23.56 -18.63
N LYS A 69 6.89 -23.64 -17.39
CA LYS A 69 6.85 -24.87 -16.58
C LYS A 69 5.43 -25.27 -16.18
N ASN A 70 4.59 -24.31 -15.80
CA ASN A 70 3.19 -24.58 -15.48
C ASN A 70 2.38 -25.05 -16.69
N ALA A 71 2.65 -24.50 -17.88
CA ALA A 71 2.02 -24.96 -19.12
C ALA A 71 2.44 -26.40 -19.48
N ALA A 72 3.73 -26.72 -19.34
CA ALA A 72 4.24 -28.07 -19.59
C ALA A 72 3.67 -29.11 -18.62
N ASN A 73 3.47 -28.74 -17.35
CA ASN A 73 2.88 -29.62 -16.34
C ASN A 73 1.40 -29.88 -16.62
N GLN A 74 0.63 -28.88 -17.05
CA GLN A 74 -0.78 -29.06 -17.41
C GLN A 74 -0.94 -29.99 -18.62
N ALA A 75 -0.10 -29.85 -19.65
CA ALA A 75 -0.13 -30.72 -20.82
C ALA A 75 0.19 -32.20 -20.47
N ARG A 76 1.05 -32.43 -19.48
CA ARG A 76 1.34 -33.79 -19.00
C ARG A 76 0.16 -34.42 -18.28
N PHE A 77 -0.48 -33.69 -17.37
CA PHE A 77 -1.67 -34.17 -16.65
C PHE A 77 -2.83 -34.50 -17.59
N THR A 78 -3.09 -33.70 -18.63
CA THR A 78 -4.16 -33.99 -19.59
C THR A 78 -3.87 -35.21 -20.47
N THR A 79 -2.60 -35.53 -20.70
CA THR A 79 -2.20 -36.67 -21.54
C THR A 79 -2.18 -37.98 -20.74
N GLU A 80 -1.77 -37.96 -19.48
CA GLU A 80 -1.83 -39.13 -18.58
C GLU A 80 -3.25 -39.47 -18.12
N SER A 81 -4.14 -38.50 -18.01
CA SER A 81 -5.54 -38.74 -17.61
C SER A 81 -6.43 -39.26 -18.75
N ALA A 82 -5.91 -39.31 -19.98
CA ALA A 82 -6.64 -39.73 -21.19
C ALA A 82 -6.18 -41.08 -21.77
N ALA A 83 -5.23 -41.75 -21.10
CA ALA A 83 -4.75 -43.11 -21.40
C ALA A 83 -5.30 -44.11 -20.37
#